data_AF-A0A0Q8KFJ6-F1
#
_entry.id   AF-A0A0Q8KFJ6-F1
#
_cell.length_a   1.000
_cell.length_b   1.000
_cell.length_c   1.000
_cell.angle_alpha   90.00
_cell.angle_beta   90.00
_cell.angle_gamma   90.00
#
_symmetry.space_group_name_H-M   'P 1'
#
loop_
_entity.id
_entity.type
_entity.pdbx_description
1 polymer ?
#
loop_
_entity_poly.entity_id
_entity_poly.type
_entity_poly.pdbx_seq_one_letter_code
_entity_poly.pdbx_strand_id
1 'polypeptide(L)'
;MEAHAPALYDKDILMAVRACIAGKANEGQQQTAMDWIINQASNYYDLSYRKQDSHATAFAEGRRFVGAQIVKMLRPETLKAVEDKQPKPVRGKRQTNDD
;
A
#
# COMPACT_ATOMS: atom_id res chain seq x y z
N MET A 1 -20.36 -2.03 -4.12
CA MET A 1 -20.00 -2.58 -2.80
C MET A 1 -19.82 -1.39 -1.88
N GLU A 2 -20.34 -1.46 -0.66
CA GLU A 2 -20.15 -0.39 0.33
C GLU A 2 -18.67 -0.14 0.56
N ALA A 3 -18.26 1.12 0.68
CA ALA A 3 -16.84 1.51 0.78
C ALA A 3 -16.11 0.79 1.93
N HIS A 4 -16.85 0.56 3.00
CA HIS A 4 -16.43 0.00 4.28
C HIS A 4 -16.72 -1.49 4.43
N ALA A 5 -17.39 -2.12 3.46
CA ALA A 5 -17.57 -3.56 3.48
C ALA A 5 -16.20 -4.26 3.28
N PRO A 6 -15.98 -5.41 3.93
CA PRO A 6 -14.81 -6.23 3.65
C PRO A 6 -14.75 -6.60 2.17
N ALA A 7 -13.54 -6.64 1.61
CA ALA A 7 -13.32 -7.07 0.23
C ALA A 7 -13.72 -8.55 0.06
N LEU A 8 -14.27 -8.89 -1.11
CA LEU A 8 -14.62 -10.27 -1.45
C LEU A 8 -13.36 -11.11 -1.64
N TYR A 9 -13.42 -12.36 -1.20
CA TYR A 9 -12.35 -13.34 -1.38
C TYR A 9 -12.95 -14.74 -1.52
N ASP A 10 -12.20 -15.63 -2.15
CA ASP A 10 -12.49 -17.06 -2.20
C ASP A 10 -11.45 -17.87 -1.39
N LYS A 11 -11.54 -19.20 -1.47
CA LYS A 11 -10.65 -20.11 -0.76
C LYS A 11 -9.19 -19.95 -1.22
N ASP A 12 -8.96 -19.74 -2.50
CA ASP A 12 -7.61 -19.71 -3.07
C ASP A 12 -6.89 -18.43 -2.65
N ILE A 13 -7.59 -17.29 -2.69
CA ILE A 13 -7.12 -16.00 -2.16
C ILE A 13 -6.80 -16.14 -0.66
N LEU A 14 -7.73 -16.70 0.12
CA LEU A 14 -7.55 -16.88 1.55
C LEU A 14 -6.31 -17.73 1.86
N MET A 15 -6.11 -18.82 1.12
CA MET A 15 -4.95 -19.70 1.29
C MET A 15 -3.65 -19.02 0.84
N ALA A 16 -3.68 -18.24 -0.23
CA ALA A 16 -2.53 -17.46 -0.71
C ALA A 16 -2.07 -16.43 0.34
N VAL A 17 -3.00 -15.63 0.87
CA VAL A 17 -2.69 -14.64 1.92
C VAL A 17 -2.14 -15.31 3.17
N ARG A 18 -2.74 -16.43 3.61
CA ARG A 18 -2.22 -17.21 4.75
C ARG A 18 -0.81 -17.73 4.51
N ALA A 19 -0.53 -18.22 3.31
CA ALA A 19 0.80 -18.71 2.94
C ALA A 19 1.84 -17.58 2.94
N CYS A 20 1.47 -16.38 2.48
CA CYS A 20 2.33 -15.19 2.55
C CYS A 20 2.66 -14.81 3.99
N ILE A 21 1.66 -14.74 4.87
CA ILE A 21 1.86 -14.46 6.30
C ILE A 21 2.73 -15.52 6.97
N ALA A 22 2.59 -16.79 6.57
CA ALA A 22 3.43 -17.87 7.08
C ALA A 22 4.85 -17.90 6.52
N GLY A 23 5.18 -17.04 5.54
CA GLY A 23 6.48 -17.04 4.84
C GLY A 23 6.72 -18.28 3.97
N LYS A 24 5.65 -18.95 3.52
CA LYS A 24 5.68 -20.22 2.78
C LYS A 24 4.99 -20.17 1.43
N ALA A 25 4.54 -19.00 0.99
CA ALA A 25 3.86 -18.84 -0.29
C ALA A 25 4.80 -19.19 -1.45
N ASN A 26 4.31 -20.04 -2.36
CA ASN A 26 4.95 -20.22 -3.66
C ASN A 26 4.74 -18.99 -4.55
N GLU A 27 5.37 -18.96 -5.72
CA GLU A 27 5.31 -17.84 -6.66
C GLU A 27 3.86 -17.44 -7.02
N GLY A 28 3.02 -18.42 -7.39
CA GLY A 28 1.63 -18.17 -7.72
C GLY A 28 0.84 -17.57 -6.56
N GLN A 29 1.02 -18.10 -5.35
CA GLN A 29 0.36 -17.58 -4.15
C GLN A 29 0.81 -16.16 -3.81
N GLN A 30 2.10 -15.82 -3.99
CA GLN A 30 2.58 -14.47 -3.78
C GLN A 30 1.91 -13.48 -4.73
N GLN A 31 1.82 -13.83 -6.01
CA GLN A 31 1.16 -13.01 -7.02
C GLN A 31 -0.33 -12.88 -6.75
N THR A 32 -1.04 -13.98 -6.47
CA THR A 32 -2.48 -13.97 -6.13
C THR A 32 -2.77 -13.12 -4.90
N ALA A 33 -1.98 -13.25 -3.83
CA ALA A 33 -2.17 -12.45 -2.63
C ALA A 33 -1.94 -10.96 -2.90
N MET A 34 -0.87 -10.60 -3.62
CA MET A 34 -0.56 -9.21 -3.92
C MET A 34 -1.58 -8.57 -4.86
N ASP A 35 -2.03 -9.30 -5.88
CA ASP A 35 -3.09 -8.87 -6.79
C ASP A 35 -4.38 -8.56 -6.02
N TRP A 36 -4.81 -9.47 -5.14
CA TRP A 36 -5.98 -9.26 -4.31
C TRP A 36 -5.85 -8.05 -3.38
N ILE A 37 -4.68 -7.86 -2.75
CA ILE A 37 -4.45 -6.72 -1.87
C ILE A 37 -4.59 -5.39 -2.62
N ILE A 38 -4.04 -5.29 -3.83
CA ILE A 38 -4.08 -4.06 -4.64
C ILE A 38 -5.49 -3.81 -5.20
N ASN A 39 -6.06 -4.83 -5.85
CA ASN A 39 -7.29 -4.68 -6.62
C ASN A 39 -8.56 -4.74 -5.76
N GLN A 40 -8.58 -5.59 -4.73
CA GLN A 40 -9.79 -5.86 -3.94
C GLN A 40 -9.70 -5.26 -2.53
N ALA A 41 -8.62 -5.50 -1.79
CA ALA A 41 -8.51 -4.98 -0.42
C ALA A 41 -8.34 -3.46 -0.41
N SER A 42 -7.52 -2.93 -1.32
CA SER A 42 -7.25 -1.48 -1.42
C SER A 42 -8.15 -0.75 -2.42
N ASN A 43 -8.80 -1.46 -3.36
CA ASN A 43 -9.56 -0.85 -4.46
C ASN A 43 -8.77 0.24 -5.21
N TYR A 44 -7.47 0.03 -5.45
CA TYR A 44 -6.60 1.11 -5.92
C TYR A 44 -7.03 1.72 -7.27
N TYR A 45 -7.52 0.86 -8.17
CA TYR A 45 -7.98 1.25 -9.52
C TYR A 45 -9.48 1.58 -9.60
N ASP A 46 -10.21 1.53 -8.49
CA ASP A 46 -11.64 1.88 -8.44
C ASP A 46 -11.84 3.40 -8.30
N LEU A 47 -12.98 3.91 -8.78
CA LEU A 47 -13.38 5.29 -8.55
C LEU A 47 -13.87 5.45 -7.10
N SER A 48 -13.19 6.29 -6.34
CA SER A 48 -13.50 6.53 -4.93
C SER A 48 -14.75 7.39 -4.70
N TYR A 49 -15.14 8.23 -5.67
CA TYR A 49 -16.23 9.19 -5.51
C TYR A 49 -17.58 8.51 -5.29
N ARG A 50 -18.24 8.85 -4.18
CA ARG A 50 -19.60 8.41 -3.84
C ARG A 50 -20.49 9.64 -3.68
N LYS A 51 -21.27 9.92 -4.73
CA LYS A 51 -22.07 11.15 -4.87
C LYS A 51 -22.95 11.48 -3.66
N GLN A 52 -23.52 10.46 -3.01
CA GLN A 52 -24.49 10.63 -1.93
C GLN A 52 -23.88 10.53 -0.53
N ASP A 53 -22.59 10.19 -0.42
CA ASP A 53 -21.93 9.97 0.87
C ASP A 53 -20.44 10.36 0.80
N SER A 54 -20.14 11.55 1.33
CA SER A 54 -18.77 12.05 1.42
C SER A 54 -17.89 11.21 2.36
N HIS A 55 -18.46 10.59 3.39
CA HIS A 55 -17.71 9.72 4.30
C HIS A 55 -17.35 8.40 3.63
N ALA A 56 -18.24 7.82 2.82
CA ALA A 56 -17.92 6.67 2.00
C ALA A 56 -16.81 6.99 0.96
N THR A 57 -16.78 8.23 0.44
CA THR A 57 -15.68 8.69 -0.42
C THR A 57 -14.37 8.76 0.35
N ALA A 58 -14.38 9.39 1.53
CA ALA A 58 -13.19 9.50 2.39
C ALA A 58 -12.63 8.12 2.78
N PHE A 59 -13.50 7.18 3.12
CA PHE A 59 -13.10 5.81 3.44
C PHE A 59 -12.47 5.09 2.23
N ALA A 60 -13.07 5.25 1.04
CA ALA A 60 -12.53 4.68 -0.19
C ALA A 60 -11.16 5.25 -0.56
N GLU A 61 -10.97 6.56 -0.41
CA GLU A 61 -9.66 7.20 -0.60
C GLU A 61 -8.63 6.72 0.43
N GLY A 62 -9.03 6.51 1.69
CA GLY A 62 -8.16 5.91 2.70
C GLY A 62 -7.63 4.53 2.30
N ARG A 63 -8.51 3.65 1.80
CA ARG A 63 -8.13 2.33 1.27
C ARG A 63 -7.24 2.44 0.03
N ARG A 64 -7.63 3.29 -0.91
CA ARG A 64 -6.90 3.54 -2.14
C ARG A 64 -5.48 4.06 -1.86
N PHE A 65 -5.29 4.88 -0.84
CA PHE A 65 -3.99 5.36 -0.41
C PHE A 65 -3.04 4.23 0.00
N VAL A 66 -3.54 3.18 0.68
CA VAL A 66 -2.74 1.99 1.02
C VAL A 66 -2.27 1.29 -0.25
N GLY A 67 -3.17 1.07 -1.21
CA GLY A 67 -2.82 0.49 -2.51
C GLY A 67 -1.80 1.36 -3.28
N ALA A 68 -1.91 2.68 -3.19
CA ALA A 68 -0.98 3.62 -3.82
C ALA A 68 0.45 3.45 -3.27
N GLN A 69 0.61 3.17 -1.98
CA GLN A 69 1.93 2.90 -1.40
C GLN A 69 2.57 1.67 -2.02
N ILE A 70 1.78 0.61 -2.23
CA ILE A 70 2.26 -0.65 -2.83
C ILE A 70 2.61 -0.44 -4.30
N VAL A 71 1.68 0.11 -5.08
CA VAL A 71 1.88 0.32 -6.54
C VAL A 71 3.06 1.25 -6.81
N LYS A 72 3.31 2.23 -5.95
CA LYS A 72 4.51 3.08 -6.05
C LYS A 72 5.81 2.25 -6.03
N MET A 73 5.90 1.19 -5.22
CA MET A 73 7.11 0.37 -5.12
C MET A 73 7.40 -0.42 -6.41
N LEU A 74 6.40 -0.60 -7.28
CA LEU A 74 6.56 -1.32 -8.54
C LEU A 74 7.16 -0.44 -9.66
N ARG A 75 7.38 0.84 -9.39
CA ARG A 75 7.78 1.80 -10.42
C ARG A 75 9.29 2.02 -10.46
N PRO A 76 9.91 2.05 -11.66
CA PRO A 76 11.36 2.27 -11.81
C PRO A 76 11.84 3.59 -11.18
N GLU A 77 11.04 4.66 -11.27
CA GLU A 77 11.38 5.95 -10.67
C GLU A 77 11.46 5.89 -9.13
N THR A 78 10.70 4.99 -8.50
CA THR A 78 10.77 4.78 -7.05
C THR A 78 12.09 4.13 -6.65
N LEU A 79 12.55 3.14 -7.43
CA LEU A 79 13.86 2.51 -7.22
C LEU A 79 14.98 3.55 -7.36
N LYS A 80 14.98 4.30 -8.47
CA LYS A 80 15.94 5.36 -8.72
C LYS A 80 15.97 6.40 -7.59
N ALA A 81 14.80 6.83 -7.11
CA ALA A 81 14.71 7.80 -6.01
C ALA A 81 15.26 7.28 -4.67
N VAL A 82 15.32 5.97 -4.47
CA VAL A 82 15.96 5.37 -3.28
C VAL A 82 17.48 5.32 -3.46
N GLU A 83 17.95 4.96 -4.64
CA GLU A 83 19.38 4.92 -4.99
C GLU A 83 20.03 6.31 -4.97
N ASP A 84 19.33 7.34 -5.46
CA ASP A 84 19.80 8.73 -5.54
C ASP A 84 19.89 9.44 -4.17
N LYS A 85 19.30 8.87 -3.10
CA LYS A 85 19.38 9.45 -1.76
C LYS A 85 20.79 9.26 -1.18
N GLN A 86 21.66 10.22 -1.46
CA GLN A 86 22.90 10.36 -0.70
C GLN A 86 22.57 10.52 0.80
N PRO A 87 23.33 9.89 1.71
CA PRO A 87 23.15 10.08 3.14
C PRO A 87 23.28 11.56 3.45
N LYS A 88 22.22 12.17 4.01
CA LYS A 88 22.26 13.58 4.41
C LYS A 88 23.43 13.76 5.38
N PRO A 89 24.32 14.74 5.16
CA PRO A 89 25.39 15.02 6.11
C PRO A 89 24.73 15.30 7.48
N VAL A 90 25.21 14.60 8.51
CA VAL A 90 24.75 14.81 9.89
C VAL A 90 24.96 16.29 10.19
N ARG A 91 23.85 17.02 10.39
CA ARG A 91 23.88 18.45 10.71
C ARG A 91 24.72 18.60 11.98
N GLY A 92 25.86 19.31 11.87
CA GLY A 92 26.84 19.45 12.95
C GLY A 92 26.19 19.89 14.27
N LYS A 93 26.79 19.47 15.39
CA LYS A 93 26.30 19.76 16.75
C LYS A 93 25.89 21.22 16.87
N ARG A 94 24.68 21.46 17.41
CA ARG A 94 24.17 22.78 17.77
C ARG A 94 25.24 23.49 18.60
N GLN A 95 25.82 24.58 18.08
CA GLN A 95 26.69 25.45 18.87
C GLN A 95 25.84 26.02 20.01
N THR A 96 26.14 25.60 21.23
CA THR A 96 25.72 26.31 22.43
C THR A 96 26.62 27.54 22.51
N ASN A 97 26.07 28.70 22.18
CA ASN A 97 26.70 29.95 22.56
C ASN A 97 26.39 30.12 24.05
N ASP A 98 27.33 29.72 24.90
CA ASP A 98 27.38 30.18 26.28
C ASP A 98 28.08 31.54 26.24
N ASP A 99 27.31 32.61 26.47
CA ASP A 99 27.68 33.89 27.12
C ASP A 99 26.44 34.79 27.26
#